data_AF-A0A662KXJ2-F1
#
_entry.id   AF-A0A662KXJ2-F1
#
_cell.length_a   1.000
_cell.length_b   1.000
_cell.length_c   1.000
_cell.angle_alpha   90.00
_cell.angle_beta   90.00
_cell.angle_gamma   90.00
#
_symmetry.space_group_name_H-M   'P 1'
#
loop_
_entity.id
_entity.type
_entity.pdbx_description
1 polymer ?
#
loop_
_entity_poly.entity_id
_entity_poly.type
_entity_poly.pdbx_seq_one_letter_code
_entity_poly.pdbx_strand_id
1 'polypeptide(L)'
;RAINKDGKILHMLINVNLLPRTKKSIISLIDITARKKAEEEMKRVLEEERRFKMDTAHYFFNPITIAKGYLHLAMEEAPDECKKKIESAYHAITRVEKVVKNVTQRGEIRE
;
A
#
# COMPACT_ATOMS: atom_id res chain seq x y z
N ARG A 1 14.97 -27.49 1.32
CA ARG A 1 16.09 -26.56 1.04
C ARG A 1 17.31 -27.41 0.70
N ALA A 2 18.17 -26.97 -0.18
CA ALA A 2 19.43 -27.63 -0.54
C ALA A 2 20.60 -26.65 -0.34
N ILE A 3 21.84 -27.14 -0.37
CA ILE A 3 23.05 -26.32 -0.30
C ILE A 3 23.87 -26.62 -1.55
N ASN A 4 24.29 -25.59 -2.29
CA ASN A 4 25.15 -25.78 -3.45
C ASN A 4 26.63 -25.94 -3.05
N LYS A 5 27.51 -26.22 -4.01
CA LYS A 5 28.96 -26.36 -3.78
C LYS A 5 29.63 -25.11 -3.18
N ASP A 6 29.01 -23.95 -3.33
CA ASP A 6 29.49 -22.66 -2.82
C ASP A 6 28.92 -22.34 -1.41
N GLY A 7 28.20 -23.29 -0.78
CA GLY A 7 27.57 -23.10 0.52
C GLY A 7 26.26 -22.31 0.51
N LYS A 8 25.74 -21.93 -0.66
CA LYS A 8 24.51 -21.14 -0.80
C LYS A 8 23.27 -22.02 -0.57
N ILE A 9 22.37 -21.53 0.27
CA ILE A 9 21.06 -22.15 0.48
C ILE A 9 20.17 -21.94 -0.76
N LEU A 10 19.69 -23.04 -1.32
CA LEU A 10 18.72 -23.08 -2.41
C LEU A 10 17.35 -23.52 -1.90
N HIS A 11 16.32 -22.82 -2.36
CA HIS A 11 14.94 -23.26 -2.22
C HIS A 11 14.61 -24.16 -3.41
N MET A 12 14.41 -25.45 -3.15
CA MET A 12 14.08 -26.43 -4.17
C MET A 12 12.59 -26.76 -4.13
N LEU A 13 11.95 -26.73 -5.29
CA LEU A 13 10.68 -27.41 -5.52
C LEU A 13 11.00 -28.85 -5.93
N ILE A 14 10.53 -29.81 -5.15
CA ILE A 14 10.78 -31.22 -5.37
C ILE A 14 9.46 -31.87 -5.74
N ASN A 15 9.40 -32.47 -6.93
CA ASN A 15 8.28 -33.30 -7.34
C ASN A 15 8.75 -34.75 -7.49
N VAL A 16 8.05 -35.68 -6.86
CA VAL A 16 8.37 -37.10 -6.91
C VAL A 16 7.16 -37.82 -7.50
N ASN A 17 7.38 -38.61 -8.55
CA ASN A 17 6.36 -39.44 -9.17
C ASN A 17 6.87 -40.87 -9.34
N LEU A 18 6.00 -41.84 -9.04
CA LEU A 18 6.26 -43.26 -9.31
C LEU A 18 5.95 -43.57 -10.77
N LEU A 19 6.82 -44.34 -11.42
CA LEU A 19 6.55 -44.82 -12.76
C LEU A 19 5.59 -46.02 -12.70
N PRO A 20 4.40 -45.94 -13.33
CA PRO A 20 3.43 -47.02 -13.31
C PRO A 20 4.05 -48.35 -13.76
N ARG A 21 3.66 -49.44 -13.11
CA ARG A 21 4.13 -50.81 -13.42
C ARG A 21 5.64 -51.04 -13.17
N THR A 22 6.32 -50.15 -12.44
CA THR A 22 7.72 -50.33 -12.03
C THR A 22 7.94 -50.02 -10.55
N LYS A 23 9.09 -50.41 -10.00
CA LYS A 23 9.57 -49.96 -8.67
C LYS A 23 10.42 -48.68 -8.74
N LYS A 24 10.46 -47.99 -9.88
CA LYS A 24 11.29 -46.81 -10.11
C LYS A 24 10.49 -45.53 -9.90
N SER A 25 11.16 -44.47 -9.46
CA SER A 25 10.59 -43.13 -9.33
C SER A 25 11.36 -42.14 -10.22
N ILE A 26 10.66 -41.08 -10.61
CA ILE A 26 11.24 -39.88 -11.22
C ILE A 26 11.15 -38.76 -10.19
N ILE A 27 12.27 -38.07 -10.01
CA ILE A 27 12.37 -36.90 -9.14
C ILE A 27 12.72 -35.69 -10.02
N SER A 28 11.91 -34.65 -9.95
CA SER A 28 12.24 -33.34 -10.50
C SER A 28 12.65 -32.40 -9.37
N LEU A 29 13.79 -31.74 -9.54
CA LEU A 29 14.38 -30.79 -8.60
C LEU A 29 14.53 -29.45 -9.31
N ILE A 30 13.72 -28.46 -8.94
CA ILE A 30 13.73 -27.13 -9.56
C ILE A 30 14.17 -26.11 -8.52
N ASP A 31 15.21 -25.33 -8.81
CA ASP A 31 15.61 -24.20 -7.98
C ASP A 31 14.60 -23.05 -8.14
N ILE A 32 13.88 -22.75 -7.08
CA ILE A 32 12.89 -21.67 -6.98
C ILE A 32 13.39 -20.50 -6.12
N THR A 33 14.68 -20.44 -5.80
CA THR A 33 15.27 -19.40 -4.94
C THR A 33 15.03 -18.00 -5.51
N ALA A 34 15.26 -17.81 -6.81
CA ALA A 34 15.02 -16.53 -7.47
C ALA A 34 13.55 -16.10 -7.37
N ARG A 35 12.63 -17.05 -7.62
CA ARG A 35 11.18 -16.81 -7.53
C ARG A 35 10.76 -16.42 -6.12
N LYS A 36 11.21 -17.17 -5.10
CA LYS A 36 10.90 -16.87 -3.70
C LYS A 36 11.43 -15.51 -3.25
N LYS A 37 12.64 -15.12 -3.67
CA LYS A 37 13.18 -13.79 -3.37
C LYS A 37 12.36 -12.67 -4.01
N ALA A 38 11.92 -12.86 -5.24
CA ALA A 38 11.03 -11.90 -5.91
C ALA A 38 9.65 -11.82 -5.23
N GLU A 39 9.08 -12.95 -4.81
CA GLU A 39 7.82 -13.00 -4.04
C GLU A 39 7.96 -12.27 -2.69
N GLU A 40 9.05 -12.51 -1.96
CA GLU A 40 9.33 -11.84 -0.67
C GLU A 40 9.54 -10.33 -0.85
N GLU A 41 10.28 -9.92 -1.87
CA GLU A 41 10.48 -8.51 -2.18
C GLU A 41 9.18 -7.81 -2.55
N MET A 42 8.37 -8.43 -3.42
CA MET A 42 7.06 -7.92 -3.80
C MET A 42 6.15 -7.76 -2.58
N LYS A 43 6.17 -8.73 -1.65
CA LYS A 43 5.41 -8.66 -0.41
C LYS A 43 5.87 -7.50 0.49
N ARG A 44 7.20 -7.28 0.61
CA ARG A 44 7.76 -6.16 1.37
C ARG A 44 7.31 -4.82 0.80
N VAL A 45 7.47 -4.61 -0.50
CA VAL A 45 7.07 -3.37 -1.19
C VAL A 45 5.57 -3.10 -0.99
N LEU A 46 4.73 -4.14 -1.09
CA LEU A 46 3.29 -4.00 -0.86
C LEU A 46 2.95 -3.63 0.60
N GLU A 47 3.65 -4.21 1.57
CA GLU A 47 3.47 -3.87 2.99
C GLU A 47 3.91 -2.43 3.30
N GLU A 48 5.03 -1.99 2.71
CA GLU A 48 5.51 -0.60 2.81
C GLU A 48 4.53 0.38 2.19
N GLU A 49 4.03 0.09 0.99
CA GLU A 49 3.03 0.90 0.30
C GLU A 49 1.73 1.02 1.11
N ARG A 50 1.25 -0.09 1.67
CA ARG A 50 0.06 -0.11 2.52
C ARG A 50 0.26 0.71 3.80
N ARG A 51 1.42 0.60 4.43
CA ARG A 51 1.75 1.36 5.64
C ARG A 51 1.81 2.85 5.33
N PHE A 52 2.51 3.23 4.26
CA PHE A 52 2.58 4.61 3.80
C PHE A 52 1.18 5.21 3.57
N LYS A 53 0.30 4.47 2.88
CA LYS A 53 -1.09 4.90 2.66
C LYS A 53 -1.86 5.09 3.96
N MET A 54 -1.73 4.15 4.90
CA MET A 54 -2.42 4.20 6.20
C MET A 54 -1.95 5.39 7.03
N ASP A 55 -0.63 5.57 7.15
CA ASP A 55 -0.01 6.64 7.92
C ASP A 55 -0.40 8.00 7.32
N THR A 56 -0.32 8.13 6.00
CA THR A 56 -0.67 9.38 5.33
C THR A 56 -2.16 9.70 5.47
N ALA A 57 -3.04 8.70 5.41
CA ALA A 57 -4.45 8.91 5.67
C ALA A 57 -4.69 9.46 7.09
N HIS A 58 -4.03 8.89 8.09
CA HIS A 58 -4.14 9.35 9.47
C HIS A 58 -3.61 10.79 9.64
N TYR A 59 -2.43 11.09 9.11
CA TYR A 59 -1.79 12.40 9.29
C TYR A 59 -2.51 13.54 8.57
N PHE A 60 -3.14 13.29 7.43
CA PHE A 60 -3.77 14.34 6.64
C PHE A 60 -5.30 14.33 6.71
N PHE A 61 -5.96 13.20 6.46
CA PHE A 61 -7.43 13.19 6.35
C PHE A 61 -8.12 13.41 7.69
N ASN A 62 -7.55 12.93 8.81
CA ASN A 62 -8.14 13.13 10.13
C ASN A 62 -8.22 14.63 10.49
N PRO A 63 -7.13 15.40 10.52
CA PRO A 63 -7.20 16.82 10.85
C PRO A 63 -8.00 17.63 9.81
N ILE A 64 -7.94 17.27 8.52
CA ILE A 64 -8.78 17.90 7.47
C ILE A 64 -10.26 17.67 7.77
N THR A 65 -10.66 16.45 8.11
CA THR A 65 -12.05 16.10 8.43
C THR A 65 -12.54 16.88 9.65
N ILE A 66 -11.72 16.95 10.69
CA ILE A 66 -12.01 17.72 11.90
C ILE A 66 -12.20 19.20 11.56
N ALA A 67 -11.26 19.80 10.82
CA ALA A 67 -11.33 21.20 10.45
C ALA A 67 -12.52 21.51 9.54
N LYS A 68 -12.84 20.65 8.56
CA LYS A 68 -14.06 20.77 7.74
C LYS A 68 -15.32 20.70 8.58
N GLY A 69 -15.36 19.83 9.59
CA GLY A 69 -16.48 19.74 10.54
C GLY A 69 -16.67 21.03 11.33
N TYR A 70 -15.59 21.57 11.92
CA TYR A 70 -15.66 22.85 12.63
C TYR A 70 -16.04 24.03 11.73
N LEU A 71 -15.50 24.10 10.51
CA LEU A 71 -15.88 25.14 9.55
C LEU A 71 -17.35 25.03 9.15
N HIS A 72 -17.89 23.82 9.04
CA HIS A 72 -19.30 23.60 8.75
C HIS A 72 -20.19 24.11 9.88
N LEU A 73 -19.91 23.73 11.13
CA LEU A 73 -20.63 24.22 12.31
C LEU A 73 -20.54 25.74 12.44
N ALA A 74 -19.35 26.32 12.26
CA ALA A 74 -19.17 27.76 12.30
C ALA A 74 -19.98 28.48 11.22
N MET A 75 -20.18 27.86 10.04
CA MET A 75 -20.97 28.43 8.96
C MET A 75 -22.48 28.39 9.25
N GLU A 76 -22.97 27.38 10.00
CA GLU A 76 -24.35 27.30 10.46
C GLU A 76 -24.68 28.37 11.51
N GLU A 77 -23.74 28.65 12.41
CA GLU A 77 -23.93 29.58 13.53
C GLU A 77 -23.58 31.05 13.20
N ALA A 78 -22.78 31.30 12.17
CA ALA A 78 -22.29 32.65 11.86
C ALA A 78 -23.34 33.56 11.22
N PRO A 79 -23.27 34.89 11.46
CA PRO A 79 -23.99 35.89 10.68
C PRO A 79 -23.62 35.81 9.19
N ASP A 80 -24.56 36.18 8.30
CA ASP A 80 -24.38 36.07 6.84
C ASP A 80 -23.13 36.79 6.32
N GLU A 81 -22.75 37.92 6.93
CA GLU A 81 -21.51 38.65 6.58
C GLU A 81 -20.23 37.84 6.81
N CYS A 82 -20.24 36.92 7.77
CA CYS A 82 -19.09 36.07 8.12
C CYS A 82 -19.06 34.77 7.32
N LYS A 83 -20.21 34.27 6.83
CA LYS A 83 -20.32 32.99 6.11
C LYS A 83 -19.40 32.92 4.89
N LYS A 84 -19.27 33.99 4.10
CA LYS A 84 -18.37 34.03 2.93
C LYS A 84 -16.89 33.74 3.28
N LYS A 85 -16.42 34.21 4.44
CA LYS A 85 -15.04 33.97 4.88
C LYS A 85 -14.85 32.50 5.29
N ILE A 86 -15.82 31.95 5.99
CA ILE A 86 -15.82 30.54 6.43
C ILE A 86 -15.91 29.61 5.22
N GLU A 87 -16.77 29.92 4.26
CA GLU A 87 -16.89 29.21 2.98
C GLU A 87 -15.56 29.23 2.20
N SER A 88 -14.89 30.37 2.15
CA SER A 88 -13.56 30.49 1.52
C SER A 88 -12.51 29.59 2.19
N ALA A 89 -12.51 29.51 3.53
CA ALA A 89 -11.63 28.62 4.28
C ALA A 89 -11.98 27.14 4.04
N TYR A 90 -13.27 26.81 3.97
CA TYR A 90 -13.76 25.46 3.66
C TYR A 90 -13.33 25.02 2.24
N HIS A 91 -13.41 25.92 1.27
CA HIS A 91 -12.89 25.64 -0.08
C HIS A 91 -11.39 25.42 -0.08
N ALA A 92 -10.61 26.26 0.63
CA ALA A 92 -9.17 26.10 0.71
C ALA A 92 -8.77 24.74 1.29
N ILE A 93 -9.38 24.30 2.39
CA ILE A 93 -9.06 23.01 2.99
C ILE A 93 -9.51 21.83 2.11
N THR A 94 -10.59 22.00 1.36
CA THR A 94 -11.05 21.00 0.39
C THR A 94 -10.08 20.85 -0.78
N ARG A 95 -9.45 21.94 -1.24
CA ARG A 95 -8.38 21.86 -2.24
C ARG A 95 -7.16 21.13 -1.71
N VAL A 96 -6.73 21.42 -0.48
CA VAL A 96 -5.63 20.69 0.18
C VAL A 96 -5.95 19.19 0.27
N GLU A 97 -7.18 18.83 0.67
CA GLU A 97 -7.62 17.43 0.69
C GLU A 97 -7.47 16.74 -0.66
N LYS A 98 -7.80 17.44 -1.75
CA LYS A 98 -7.71 16.92 -3.12
C LYS A 98 -6.27 16.71 -3.57
N VAL A 99 -5.37 17.65 -3.25
CA VAL A 99 -3.93 17.49 -3.52
C VAL A 99 -3.37 16.30 -2.75
N VAL A 100 -3.67 16.18 -1.46
CA VAL A 100 -3.21 15.04 -0.64
C VAL A 100 -3.71 13.71 -1.21
N LYS A 101 -4.98 13.63 -1.64
CA LYS A 101 -5.52 12.44 -2.32
C LYS A 101 -4.75 12.12 -3.60
N ASN A 102 -4.47 13.11 -4.43
CA ASN A 102 -3.73 12.92 -5.67
C ASN A 102 -2.28 12.46 -5.42
N VAL A 103 -1.60 13.03 -4.44
CA VAL A 103 -0.24 12.62 -4.06
C VAL A 103 -0.21 11.19 -3.52
N THR A 104 -1.14 10.86 -2.61
CA THR A 104 -1.16 9.55 -1.94
C THR A 104 -1.65 8.40 -2.82
N GLN A 105 -2.54 8.67 -3.78
CA GLN A 105 -3.15 7.63 -4.62
C GLN A 105 -2.54 7.56 -6.01
N ARG A 106 -2.09 8.70 -6.55
CA ARG A 106 -1.62 8.82 -7.94
C ARG A 106 -0.17 9.29 -8.05
N GLY A 107 0.45 9.75 -6.96
CA GLY A 107 1.80 10.31 -6.99
C GLY A 107 1.89 11.67 -7.70
N GLU A 108 0.77 12.36 -7.89
CA GLU A 108 0.71 13.60 -8.67
C GLU A 108 0.42 14.79 -7.75
N ILE A 109 1.17 15.88 -7.94
CA ILE A 109 0.92 17.14 -7.25
C ILE A 109 0.04 18.02 -8.15
N ARG A 110 -1.28 17.85 -8.03
CA ARG A 110 -2.27 18.70 -8.70
C ARG A 110 -3.53 18.87 -7.85
N GLU A 111 -4.16 20.03 -7.96
CA GLU A 111 -5.46 20.33 -7.33
C GLU A 111 -6.65 19.71 -8.05
#